data_AF-A0A7Z9I129-F1
#
_entry.id   AF-A0A7Z9I129-F1
#
_cell.length_a   1.000
_cell.length_b   1.000
_cell.length_c   1.000
_cell.angle_alpha   90.00
_cell.angle_beta   90.00
_cell.angle_gamma   90.00
#
_symmetry.space_group_name_H-M   'P 1'
#
loop_
_entity.id
_entity.type
_entity.pdbx_description
1 polymer ?
#
loop_
_entity_poly.entity_id
_entity_poly.type
_entity_poly.pdbx_seq_one_letter_code
_entity_poly.pdbx_strand_id
1 'polypeptide(L)'
;LLIGAIASAAIGYALGGKLSKEIGGWQVICWALVISFPFIVIPAWLKAPQADFDNLPLSVLLSFLYLALVSQLFGFFLWNKGLALGGISRVSQTQLLQPFVTLVASAYLINETVNLQTIVFALLVIGTVAIGKNMPVYKR
;
A
#
# COMPACT_ATOMS: atom_id res chain seq x y z
N LEU A 1 -0.39 -15.14 12.27
CA LEU A 1 0.24 -14.48 11.09
C LEU A 1 -0.31 -13.08 10.87
N LEU A 2 -1.64 -12.88 10.72
CA LEU A 2 -2.24 -11.57 10.41
C LEU A 2 -1.82 -10.43 11.35
N ILE A 3 -1.93 -10.61 12.68
CA ILE A 3 -1.55 -9.57 13.65
C ILE A 3 -0.06 -9.20 13.52
N GLY A 4 0.81 -10.20 13.31
CA GLY A 4 2.23 -9.97 13.07
C GLY A 4 2.51 -9.18 11.79
N ALA A 5 1.77 -9.47 10.71
CA ALA A 5 1.86 -8.71 9.47
C ALA A 5 1.40 -7.26 9.65
N ILE A 6 0.30 -7.03 10.37
CA ILE A 6 -0.20 -5.69 10.70
C ILE A 6 0.84 -4.93 11.53
N ALA A 7 1.39 -5.55 12.57
CA ALA A 7 2.40 -4.93 13.42
C ALA A 7 3.67 -4.58 12.61
N SER A 8 4.16 -5.50 11.80
CA SER A 8 5.32 -5.28 10.93
C SER A 8 5.09 -4.14 9.94
N ALA A 9 3.93 -4.12 9.27
CA ALA A 9 3.56 -3.06 8.34
C ALA A 9 3.45 -1.70 9.03
N ALA A 10 2.83 -1.64 10.22
CA ALA A 10 2.70 -0.42 11.00
C ALA A 10 4.07 0.13 11.43
N ILE A 11 4.98 -0.74 11.89
CA ILE A 11 6.35 -0.38 12.25
C ILE A 11 7.09 0.13 11.01
N GLY A 12 7.06 -0.60 9.91
CA GLY A 12 7.70 -0.22 8.65
C GLY A 12 7.19 1.13 8.13
N TYR A 13 5.89 1.37 8.23
CA TYR A 13 5.27 2.63 7.83
C TYR A 13 5.72 3.81 8.70
N ALA A 14 5.70 3.63 10.03
CA ALA A 14 6.12 4.67 10.96
C ALA A 14 7.61 5.00 10.84
N LEU A 15 8.47 3.97 10.81
CA LEU A 15 9.91 4.13 10.64
C LEU A 15 10.27 4.68 9.26
N GLY A 16 9.63 4.17 8.20
CA GLY A 16 9.82 4.65 6.84
C GLY A 16 9.44 6.11 6.69
N GLY A 17 8.34 6.55 7.29
CA GLY A 17 7.93 7.95 7.32
C GLY A 17 8.90 8.84 8.10
N LYS A 18 9.48 8.35 9.21
CA LYS A 18 10.52 9.08 9.96
C LYS A 18 11.80 9.19 9.14
N LEU A 19 12.29 8.08 8.60
CA LEU A 19 13.51 8.01 7.81
C LEU A 19 13.41 8.84 6.52
N SER A 20 12.21 8.95 5.95
CA SER A 20 11.93 9.77 4.76
C SER A 20 12.18 11.27 5.00
N LYS A 21 12.16 11.72 6.26
CA LYS A 21 12.53 13.10 6.63
C LYS A 21 14.04 13.30 6.73
N GLU A 22 14.79 12.26 7.04
CA GLU A 22 16.23 12.32 7.28
C GLU A 22 17.03 12.15 5.97
N ILE A 23 16.70 11.12 5.18
CA ILE A 23 17.45 10.77 3.95
C ILE A 23 16.64 11.00 2.67
N GLY A 24 15.37 11.41 2.79
CA GLY A 24 14.48 11.64 1.66
C GLY A 24 13.72 10.38 1.22
N GLY A 25 12.45 10.56 0.87
CA GLY A 25 11.52 9.44 0.63
C GLY A 25 11.88 8.49 -0.51
N TRP A 26 12.58 8.98 -1.54
CA TRP A 26 13.03 8.13 -2.66
C TRP A 26 14.16 7.19 -2.23
N GLN A 27 15.08 7.65 -1.37
CA GLN A 27 16.18 6.81 -0.86
C GLN A 27 15.64 5.70 0.04
N VAL A 28 14.64 6.02 0.88
CA VAL A 28 14.01 5.03 1.76
C VAL A 28 13.45 3.84 0.99
N ILE A 29 12.68 4.07 -0.09
CA ILE A 29 12.12 2.95 -0.85
C ILE A 29 13.19 2.20 -1.65
N CYS A 30 14.18 2.90 -2.24
CA CYS A 30 15.26 2.23 -2.95
C CYS A 30 16.04 1.28 -2.02
N TRP A 31 16.41 1.76 -0.82
CA TRP A 31 17.07 0.92 0.17
C TRP A 31 16.17 -0.21 0.68
N ALA A 32 14.88 0.06 0.92
CA ALA A 32 13.93 -0.97 1.31
C ALA A 32 13.83 -2.09 0.25
N LEU A 33 13.82 -1.74 -1.04
CA LEU A 33 13.80 -2.70 -2.14
C LEU A 33 15.09 -3.52 -2.21
N VAL A 34 16.26 -2.87 -2.13
CA VAL A 34 17.57 -3.55 -2.16
C VAL A 34 17.69 -4.54 -1.00
N ILE A 35 17.30 -4.14 0.22
CA ILE A 35 17.35 -5.00 1.40
C ILE A 35 16.33 -6.14 1.31
N SER A 36 15.12 -5.87 0.81
CA SER A 36 14.05 -6.88 0.72
C SER A 36 14.23 -7.85 -0.43
N PHE A 37 14.97 -7.46 -1.48
CA PHE A 37 15.16 -8.25 -2.70
C PHE A 37 15.58 -9.71 -2.45
N PRO A 38 16.65 -10.02 -1.68
CA PRO A 38 17.04 -11.42 -1.44
C PRO A 38 15.96 -12.23 -0.72
N PHE A 39 15.23 -11.60 0.20
CA PHE A 39 14.16 -12.26 0.96
C PHE A 39 12.90 -12.52 0.14
N ILE A 40 12.66 -11.70 -0.90
CA ILE A 40 11.50 -11.85 -1.78
C ILE A 40 11.83 -12.76 -2.96
N VAL A 41 13.02 -12.64 -3.57
CA VAL A 41 13.37 -13.36 -4.80
C VAL A 41 13.49 -14.87 -4.58
N ILE A 42 14.01 -15.30 -3.43
CA ILE A 42 14.17 -16.73 -3.10
C ILE A 42 12.82 -17.45 -3.06
N PRO A 43 11.84 -17.05 -2.23
CA PRO A 43 10.53 -17.71 -2.21
C PRO A 43 9.76 -17.50 -3.52
N ALA A 44 9.91 -16.35 -4.19
CA ALA A 44 9.28 -16.11 -5.48
C ALA A 44 9.78 -17.12 -6.54
N TRP A 45 11.09 -17.39 -6.57
CA TRP A 45 11.68 -18.38 -7.47
C TRP A 45 11.25 -19.80 -7.12
N LEU A 46 11.29 -20.17 -5.84
CA LEU A 46 10.90 -21.52 -5.39
C LEU A 46 9.41 -21.83 -5.61
N LYS A 47 8.57 -20.79 -5.69
CA LYS A 47 7.12 -20.91 -5.94
C LYS A 47 6.71 -20.49 -7.35
N ALA A 48 7.68 -20.15 -8.21
CA ALA A 48 7.39 -19.79 -9.59
C ALA A 48 6.72 -20.98 -10.29
N PRO A 49 5.60 -20.77 -11.00
CA PRO A 49 5.03 -21.81 -11.83
C PRO A 49 6.04 -22.24 -12.89
N GLN A 50 6.01 -23.51 -13.31
CA GLN A 50 6.67 -23.91 -14.55
C GLN A 50 5.83 -23.38 -15.72
N ALA A 51 5.99 -22.09 -15.99
CA ALA A 51 5.37 -21.40 -17.11
C ALA A 51 6.34 -21.37 -18.29
N ASP A 52 5.79 -21.48 -19.48
CA ASP A 52 6.56 -21.36 -20.72
C ASP A 52 6.82 -19.86 -20.97
N PHE A 53 8.04 -19.42 -20.70
CA PHE A 53 8.41 -18.00 -20.83
C PHE A 53 8.54 -17.57 -22.30
N ASP A 54 8.63 -18.52 -23.22
CA ASP A 54 8.87 -18.28 -24.66
C ASP A 54 7.68 -17.59 -25.36
N ASN A 55 6.47 -17.69 -24.80
CA ASN A 55 5.23 -17.13 -25.38
C ASN A 55 4.54 -16.08 -24.49
N LEU A 56 5.30 -15.37 -23.65
CA LEU A 56 4.73 -14.32 -22.80
C LEU A 56 4.16 -13.15 -23.62
N PRO A 57 2.87 -12.82 -23.49
CA PRO A 57 2.28 -11.69 -24.20
C PRO A 57 2.95 -10.39 -23.78
N LEU A 58 3.20 -9.49 -24.74
CA LEU A 58 3.77 -8.17 -24.47
C LEU A 58 2.95 -7.38 -23.44
N SER A 59 1.63 -7.55 -23.44
CA SER A 59 0.73 -6.93 -22.46
C SER A 59 1.03 -7.34 -21.02
N VAL A 60 1.44 -8.58 -20.78
CA VAL A 60 1.81 -9.08 -19.44
C VAL A 60 3.10 -8.39 -18.98
N LEU A 61 4.09 -8.32 -19.87
CA LEU A 61 5.36 -7.65 -19.55
C LEU A 61 5.17 -6.16 -19.27
N LEU A 62 4.37 -5.46 -20.10
CA LEU A 62 4.07 -4.04 -19.89
C LEU A 62 3.27 -3.80 -18.61
N SER A 63 2.31 -4.68 -18.28
CA SER A 63 1.55 -4.60 -17.03
C SER A 63 2.46 -4.79 -15.82
N PHE A 64 3.40 -5.74 -15.91
CA PHE A 64 4.40 -5.98 -14.87
C PHE A 64 5.33 -4.77 -14.68
N LEU A 65 5.87 -4.22 -15.78
CA LEU A 65 6.71 -3.03 -15.73
C LEU A 65 5.98 -1.81 -15.19
N TYR A 66 4.71 -1.61 -15.59
CA TYR A 66 3.87 -0.56 -15.05
C TYR A 66 3.68 -0.71 -13.54
N LEU A 67 3.35 -1.91 -13.08
CA LEU A 67 3.16 -2.19 -11.66
C LEU A 67 4.46 -1.95 -10.87
N ALA A 68 5.60 -2.41 -11.38
CA ALA A 68 6.89 -2.30 -10.70
C ALA A 68 7.42 -0.85 -10.66
N LEU A 69 7.43 -0.16 -11.80
CA LEU A 69 8.07 1.16 -11.91
C LEU A 69 7.12 2.29 -11.52
N VAL A 70 5.89 2.29 -12.03
CA VAL A 70 4.95 3.40 -11.82
C VAL A 70 4.25 3.24 -10.48
N SER A 71 3.56 2.12 -10.27
CA SER A 71 2.75 1.93 -9.07
C SER A 71 3.61 1.73 -7.83
N GLN A 72 4.62 0.86 -7.91
CA GLN A 72 5.40 0.47 -6.73
C GLN A 72 6.60 1.37 -6.46
N LEU A 73 7.40 1.75 -7.46
CA LEU A 73 8.58 2.58 -7.22
C LEU A 73 8.22 4.07 -7.14
N PHE A 74 7.73 4.65 -8.25
CA PHE A 74 7.43 6.09 -8.31
C PHE A 74 6.24 6.49 -7.43
N GLY A 75 5.22 5.64 -7.33
CA GLY A 75 4.12 5.83 -6.37
C GLY A 75 4.65 6.00 -4.94
N PHE A 76 5.62 5.18 -4.53
CA PHE A 76 6.23 5.28 -3.21
C PHE A 76 7.17 6.47 -3.05
N PHE A 77 7.78 7.00 -4.11
CA PHE A 77 8.52 8.26 -4.02
C PHE A 77 7.60 9.40 -3.59
N LEU A 78 6.44 9.51 -4.25
CA LEU A 78 5.44 10.51 -3.94
C LEU A 78 4.84 10.27 -2.56
N TRP A 79 4.53 9.02 -2.22
CA TRP A 79 3.98 8.64 -0.93
C TRP A 79 4.91 8.98 0.24
N ASN A 80 6.18 8.54 0.17
CA ASN A 80 7.17 8.79 1.21
C ASN A 80 7.47 10.29 1.35
N LYS A 81 7.49 11.03 0.24
CA LYS A 81 7.59 12.50 0.27
C LYS A 81 6.36 13.14 0.92
N GLY A 82 5.16 12.65 0.60
CA GLY A 82 3.91 13.07 1.23
C GLY A 82 3.91 12.82 2.74
N LEU A 83 4.43 11.67 3.19
CA LEU A 83 4.62 11.34 4.61
C LEU A 83 5.62 12.28 5.29
N ALA A 84 6.71 12.61 4.63
CA ALA A 84 7.71 13.55 5.15
C ALA A 84 7.11 14.96 5.35
N LEU A 85 6.28 15.42 4.41
CA LEU A 85 5.65 16.75 4.42
C LEU A 85 4.44 16.85 5.36
N GLY A 86 3.48 15.94 5.22
CA GLY A 86 2.21 15.98 5.96
C GLY A 86 2.27 15.38 7.36
N GLY A 87 3.34 14.63 7.66
CA GLY A 87 3.48 13.88 8.90
C GLY A 87 2.66 12.60 8.93
N ILE A 88 3.22 11.56 9.54
CA ILE A 88 2.70 10.18 9.53
C ILE A 88 1.23 10.14 10.00
N SER A 89 0.92 10.73 11.16
CA SER A 89 -0.43 10.68 11.74
C SER A 89 -1.51 11.28 10.84
N ARG A 90 -1.27 12.46 10.24
CA ARG A 90 -2.26 13.12 9.37
C ARG A 90 -2.45 12.36 8.06
N VAL A 91 -1.36 11.89 7.47
CA VAL A 91 -1.41 11.12 6.20
C VAL A 91 -2.10 9.78 6.42
N SER A 92 -1.86 9.09 7.55
CA SER A 92 -2.59 7.87 7.89
C SER A 92 -4.10 8.10 8.03
N GLN A 93 -4.52 9.24 8.56
CA GLN A 93 -5.95 9.59 8.62
C GLN A 93 -6.53 9.82 7.22
N THR A 94 -5.79 10.49 6.32
CA THR A 94 -6.21 10.63 4.91
C THR A 94 -6.30 9.28 4.22
N GLN A 95 -5.43 8.34 4.56
CA GLN A 95 -5.44 6.99 3.98
C GLN A 95 -6.73 6.21 4.31
N LEU A 96 -7.44 6.57 5.38
CA LEU A 96 -8.75 5.98 5.67
C LEU A 96 -9.81 6.30 4.61
N LEU A 97 -9.59 7.30 3.77
CA LEU A 97 -10.44 7.57 2.60
C LEU A 97 -10.11 6.66 1.40
N GLN A 98 -8.90 6.11 1.35
CA GLN A 98 -8.41 5.32 0.21
C GLN A 98 -9.34 4.15 -0.13
N PRO A 99 -9.85 3.32 0.81
CA PRO A 99 -10.73 2.21 0.48
C PRO A 99 -12.00 2.63 -0.27
N PHE A 100 -12.57 3.79 0.06
CA PHE A 100 -13.78 4.31 -0.58
C PHE A 100 -13.50 4.84 -1.98
N VAL A 101 -12.38 5.57 -2.13
CA VAL A 101 -11.93 6.02 -3.46
C VAL A 101 -11.68 4.81 -4.36
N THR A 102 -11.02 3.76 -3.85
CA THR A 102 -10.79 2.53 -4.58
C THR A 102 -12.11 1.83 -4.94
N LEU A 103 -13.08 1.76 -4.02
CA LEU A 103 -14.39 1.16 -4.31
C LEU A 103 -15.11 1.87 -5.47
N VAL A 104 -15.13 3.21 -5.44
CA VAL A 104 -15.73 4.02 -6.52
C VAL A 104 -14.96 3.86 -7.82
N ALA A 105 -13.63 3.87 -7.76
CA ALA A 105 -12.78 3.66 -8.92
C ALA A 105 -12.99 2.28 -9.54
N SER A 106 -13.13 1.22 -8.73
CA SER A 106 -13.43 -0.13 -9.23
C SER A 106 -14.78 -0.19 -9.93
N ALA A 107 -15.83 0.39 -9.33
CA ALA A 107 -17.15 0.44 -9.94
C ALA A 107 -17.13 1.13 -11.31
N TYR A 108 -16.34 2.20 -11.45
CA TYR A 108 -16.25 2.98 -12.68
C TYR A 108 -15.29 2.40 -13.73
N LEU A 109 -14.09 1.96 -13.33
CA LEU A 109 -13.02 1.56 -14.24
C LEU A 109 -13.14 0.11 -14.71
N ILE A 110 -13.55 -0.79 -13.81
CA ILE A 110 -13.64 -2.23 -14.10
C ILE A 110 -15.08 -2.75 -14.06
N ASN A 111 -16.07 -1.84 -13.98
CA ASN A 111 -17.51 -2.14 -13.93
C ASN A 111 -17.87 -3.13 -12.80
N GLU A 112 -17.20 -3.04 -11.66
CA GLU A 112 -17.48 -3.89 -10.51
C GLU A 112 -18.86 -3.56 -9.90
N THR A 113 -19.68 -4.58 -9.67
CA THR A 113 -21.02 -4.40 -9.12
C THR A 113 -20.96 -4.13 -7.62
N VAL A 114 -21.23 -2.89 -7.22
CA VAL A 114 -21.35 -2.51 -5.81
C VAL A 114 -22.74 -2.92 -5.29
N ASN A 115 -22.81 -4.11 -4.69
CA ASN A 115 -24.05 -4.62 -4.13
C ASN A 115 -24.38 -3.95 -2.77
N LEU A 116 -25.60 -4.19 -2.28
CA LEU A 116 -26.08 -3.61 -1.03
C LEU A 116 -25.22 -4.02 0.19
N GLN A 117 -24.67 -5.23 0.20
CA GLN A 117 -23.82 -5.71 1.30
C GLN A 117 -22.52 -4.90 1.38
N THR A 118 -21.88 -4.63 0.24
CA THR A 118 -20.68 -3.80 0.16
C THR A 118 -20.94 -2.38 0.67
N ILE A 119 -22.09 -1.80 0.33
CA ILE A 119 -22.50 -0.47 0.82
C ILE A 119 -22.68 -0.48 2.34
N VAL A 120 -23.39 -1.47 2.88
CA VAL A 120 -23.61 -1.60 4.33
C VAL A 120 -22.28 -1.74 5.08
N PHE A 121 -21.39 -2.61 4.60
CA PHE A 121 -20.06 -2.77 5.21
C PHE A 121 -19.22 -1.50 5.10
N ALA A 122 -19.25 -0.81 3.95
CA ALA A 122 -18.55 0.46 3.79
C ALA A 122 -19.02 1.50 4.82
N LEU A 123 -20.34 1.61 5.05
CA LEU A 123 -20.90 2.51 6.08
C LEU A 123 -20.48 2.11 7.50
N LEU A 124 -20.46 0.81 7.82
CA LEU A 124 -19.98 0.32 9.12
C LEU A 124 -18.50 0.65 9.36
N VAL A 125 -17.65 0.50 8.34
CA VAL A 125 -16.23 0.87 8.40
C VAL A 125 -16.10 2.39 8.60
N ILE A 126 -16.87 3.21 7.88
CA ILE A 126 -16.90 4.67 8.09
C ILE A 126 -17.27 5.01 9.52
N GLY A 127 -18.33 4.40 10.06
CA GLY A 127 -18.77 4.64 11.44
C GLY A 127 -17.69 4.27 12.46
N THR A 128 -17.06 3.10 12.30
CA THR A 128 -15.98 2.64 13.17
C THR A 128 -14.77 3.58 13.13
N VAL A 129 -14.37 4.00 11.92
CA VAL A 129 -13.28 4.96 11.73
C VAL A 129 -13.59 6.32 12.34
N ALA A 130 -14.81 6.83 12.15
CA ALA A 130 -15.23 8.13 12.67
C ALA A 130 -15.26 8.14 14.21
N ILE A 131 -15.73 7.06 14.83
CA ILE A 131 -15.69 6.87 16.28
C ILE A 131 -14.24 6.81 16.76
N GLY A 132 -13.40 5.98 16.13
CA GLY A 132 -12.00 5.79 16.52
C GLY A 132 -11.16 7.08 16.41
N LYS A 133 -11.42 7.92 15.42
CA LYS A 133 -10.73 9.22 15.25
C LYS A 133 -10.99 10.18 16.41
N ASN A 134 -12.15 10.09 17.06
CA ASN A 134 -12.53 10.95 18.19
C ASN A 134 -12.08 10.40 19.55
N MET A 135 -11.45 9.22 19.62
CA MET A 135 -10.97 8.67 20.88
C MET A 135 -9.71 9.44 21.36
N PRO A 136 -9.72 9.97 22.59
CA PRO A 136 -8.58 10.72 23.12
C PRO A 136 -7.36 9.81 23.29
N VAL A 137 -6.24 10.18 22.68
CA VAL A 137 -4.94 9.53 22.92
C VAL A 137 -4.41 10.04 24.25
N TYR A 138 -4.58 9.25 25.31
CA TYR A 138 -4.04 9.57 26.62
C TYR A 138 -2.50 9.56 26.56
N LYS A 139 -1.85 10.71 26.69
CA LYS A 139 -0.40 10.77 26.92
C LYS A 139 -0.13 10.19 28.30
N ARG A 140 0.46 8.99 28.35
CA ARG A 140 1.15 8.50 29.53
C ARG A 140 2.54 9.09 29.60
#